data_AF-A0A5C8B365-F1
#
_entry.id   AF-A0A5C8B365-F1
#
_cell.length_a   1.000
_cell.length_b   1.000
_cell.length_c   1.000
_cell.angle_alpha   90.00
_cell.angle_beta   90.00
_cell.angle_gamma   90.00
#
_symmetry.space_group_name_H-M   'P 1'
#
loop_
_entity.id
_entity.type
_entity.pdbx_description
1 polymer ?
#
loop_
_entity_poly.entity_id
_entity_poly.type
_entity_poly.pdbx_seq_one_letter_code
_entity_poly.pdbx_strand_id
1 'polypeptide(L)'
;MISVVDITSYLCECNMNNPLEQAHFLAQADHESAGFTQLLEGSKYRFARALEIWPSRKTQILAKQTELKAHNMDFCPQPWLFNTVYGSRMGNDANGTADNDGFDTRGHGIFQLTGMDNRVRFLNWLNQKGRWLALTMAGLNSFLLTEEGAILSAIWFWQDKGCSALALSDDLTAVTRKINGGLNGLTDRRQKLIKYKKMLGV
;
A
#
# COMPACT_ATOMS: atom_id res chain seq x y z
N MET A 1 5.78 12.67 12.16
CA MET A 1 5.65 11.19 12.20
C MET A 1 4.17 10.95 12.41
N ILE A 2 3.54 10.16 11.56
CA ILE A 2 2.10 9.93 11.62
C ILE A 2 1.75 9.43 13.02
N SER A 3 0.88 10.15 13.73
CA SER A 3 0.51 9.78 15.09
C SER A 3 -0.78 8.96 15.12
N VAL A 4 -0.95 8.17 16.19
CA VAL A 4 -2.20 7.44 16.43
C VAL A 4 -3.38 8.39 16.56
N VAL A 5 -3.16 9.56 17.18
CA VAL A 5 -4.20 10.58 17.38
C VAL A 5 -4.71 11.09 16.04
N ASP A 6 -3.79 11.46 15.14
CA ASP A 6 -4.14 11.95 13.80
C ASP A 6 -4.91 10.89 13.01
N ILE A 7 -4.43 9.64 13.03
CA ILE A 7 -5.13 8.51 12.39
C ILE A 7 -6.55 8.38 12.94
N THR A 8 -6.73 8.33 14.26
CA THR A 8 -8.06 8.18 14.86
C THR A 8 -8.99 9.36 14.56
N SER A 9 -8.47 10.57 14.45
CA SER A 9 -9.26 11.75 14.04
C SER A 9 -9.82 11.57 12.62
N TYR A 10 -8.96 11.21 11.65
CA TYR A 10 -9.41 10.97 10.28
C TYR A 10 -10.35 9.76 10.15
N LEU A 11 -10.16 8.71 10.97
CA LEU A 11 -11.08 7.57 11.04
C LEU A 11 -12.48 8.04 11.46
N CYS A 12 -12.58 8.86 12.50
CA CYS A 12 -13.84 9.44 12.96
C CYS A 12 -14.50 10.32 11.88
N GLU A 13 -13.73 11.17 11.19
CA GLU A 13 -14.22 11.98 10.05
C GLU A 13 -14.76 11.12 8.90
N CYS A 14 -14.31 9.87 8.80
CA CYS A 14 -14.77 8.90 7.82
C CYS A 14 -15.81 7.91 8.36
N ASN A 15 -16.45 8.24 9.49
CA ASN A 15 -17.47 7.45 10.18
C ASN A 15 -17.00 6.10 10.76
N MET A 16 -15.69 5.92 10.97
CA MET A 16 -15.11 4.75 11.63
C MET A 16 -14.88 5.06 13.11
N ASN A 17 -15.98 5.24 13.86
CA ASN A 17 -15.97 5.70 15.25
C ASN A 17 -15.85 4.57 16.29
N ASN A 18 -16.01 3.31 15.87
CA ASN A 18 -15.98 2.18 16.80
C ASN A 18 -14.52 1.88 17.24
N PRO A 19 -14.20 1.89 18.54
CA PRO A 19 -12.81 1.72 18.98
C PRO A 19 -12.22 0.35 18.65
N LEU A 20 -13.03 -0.71 18.55
CA LEU A 20 -12.58 -2.02 18.10
C LEU A 20 -12.17 -1.99 16.62
N GLU A 21 -12.97 -1.36 15.77
CA GLU A 21 -12.62 -1.15 14.36
C GLU A 21 -11.33 -0.33 14.23
N GLN A 22 -11.19 0.76 14.99
CA GLN A 22 -10.00 1.58 15.01
C GLN A 22 -8.77 0.78 15.46
N ALA A 23 -8.90 -0.08 16.47
CA ALA A 23 -7.81 -0.94 16.93
C ALA A 23 -7.35 -1.92 15.83
N HIS A 24 -8.29 -2.52 15.09
CA HIS A 24 -7.95 -3.37 13.93
C HIS A 24 -7.29 -2.57 12.81
N PHE A 25 -7.82 -1.40 12.47
CA PHE A 25 -7.22 -0.53 11.46
C PHE A 25 -5.77 -0.19 11.82
N LEU A 26 -5.55 0.32 13.05
CA LEU A 26 -4.22 0.69 13.55
C LEU A 26 -3.26 -0.50 13.55
N ALA A 27 -3.73 -1.69 13.92
CA ALA A 27 -2.90 -2.89 13.94
C ALA A 27 -2.40 -3.30 12.55
N GLN A 28 -3.27 -3.25 11.55
CA GLN A 28 -2.87 -3.52 10.16
C GLN A 28 -1.97 -2.39 9.65
N ALA A 29 -2.34 -1.14 9.91
CA ALA A 29 -1.61 0.04 9.44
C ALA A 29 -0.18 0.10 9.99
N ASP A 30 0.00 -0.13 11.30
CA ASP A 30 1.31 -0.22 11.95
C ASP A 30 2.16 -1.34 11.32
N HIS A 31 1.57 -2.51 11.05
CA HIS A 31 2.29 -3.61 10.39
C HIS A 31 2.74 -3.27 8.95
N GLU A 32 1.82 -2.79 8.10
CA GLU A 32 2.10 -2.55 6.68
C GLU A 32 3.09 -1.39 6.44
N SER A 33 3.16 -0.44 7.37
CA SER A 33 4.00 0.76 7.25
C SER A 33 5.24 0.74 8.15
N ALA A 34 5.57 -0.41 8.75
CA ALA A 34 6.66 -0.57 9.70
C ALA A 34 6.63 0.50 10.82
N GLY A 35 5.50 0.61 11.51
CA GLY A 35 5.29 1.62 12.54
C GLY A 35 5.13 3.04 11.98
N PHE A 36 4.46 3.17 10.84
CA PHE A 36 4.20 4.45 10.16
C PHE A 36 5.47 5.19 9.68
N THR A 37 6.54 4.43 9.44
CA THR A 37 7.83 4.95 8.97
C THR A 37 8.07 4.73 7.49
N GLN A 38 7.35 3.79 6.87
CA GLN A 38 7.48 3.45 5.45
C GLN A 38 6.17 3.74 4.72
N LEU A 39 6.22 4.73 3.82
CA LEU A 39 5.09 5.16 2.99
C LEU A 39 5.36 4.96 1.49
N LEU A 40 6.50 4.39 1.12
CA LEU A 40 6.89 4.25 -0.27
C LEU A 40 7.65 2.94 -0.47
N GLU A 41 7.22 2.17 -1.47
CA GLU A 41 7.90 0.96 -1.88
C GLU A 41 9.34 1.30 -2.32
N GLY A 42 10.30 0.64 -1.68
CA GLY A 42 11.70 0.76 -2.04
C GLY A 42 11.95 0.22 -3.45
N SER A 43 12.80 0.86 -4.23
CA SER A 43 13.07 0.47 -5.62
C SER A 43 14.39 -0.25 -5.83
N LYS A 44 15.23 -0.36 -4.79
CA LYS A 44 16.58 -0.93 -4.89
C LYS A 44 16.57 -2.44 -4.70
N TYR A 45 16.32 -3.18 -5.78
CA TYR A 45 16.40 -4.65 -5.80
C TYR A 45 17.63 -5.13 -6.54
N ARG A 46 18.35 -6.09 -5.96
CA ARG A 46 19.40 -6.84 -6.66
C ARG A 46 18.76 -7.91 -7.55
N PHE A 47 19.42 -8.28 -8.64
CA PHE A 47 18.92 -9.33 -9.56
C PHE A 47 18.56 -10.64 -8.84
N ALA A 48 19.42 -11.12 -7.94
CA ALA A 48 19.13 -12.32 -7.14
C ALA A 48 17.82 -12.19 -6.37
N ARG A 49 17.62 -11.07 -5.68
CA ARG A 49 16.41 -10.84 -4.88
C ARG A 49 15.17 -10.66 -5.74
N ALA A 50 15.29 -10.00 -6.89
CA ALA A 50 14.18 -9.83 -7.83
C ALA A 50 13.68 -11.18 -8.37
N LEU A 51 14.59 -12.11 -8.67
CA LEU A 51 14.26 -13.47 -9.12
C LEU A 51 13.50 -14.28 -8.06
N GLU A 52 13.79 -14.04 -6.78
CA GLU A 52 13.10 -14.69 -5.64
C GLU A 52 11.71 -14.11 -5.40
N ILE A 53 11.57 -12.78 -5.41
CA ILE A 53 10.32 -12.09 -5.06
C ILE A 53 9.30 -12.19 -6.20
N TRP A 54 9.74 -12.13 -7.47
CA TRP A 54 8.87 -12.16 -8.64
C TRP A 54 9.13 -13.37 -9.52
N PRO A 55 8.83 -14.60 -9.04
CA PRO A 55 9.07 -15.82 -9.81
C PRO A 55 8.29 -15.84 -11.14
N SER A 56 7.13 -15.19 -11.20
CA SER A 56 6.32 -15.04 -12.43
C SER A 56 6.93 -14.07 -13.46
N ARG A 57 8.04 -13.41 -13.14
CA ARG A 57 8.81 -12.50 -14.03
C ARG A 57 10.25 -12.97 -14.23
N LYS A 58 10.57 -14.19 -13.77
CA LYS A 58 11.93 -14.73 -13.78
C LYS A 58 12.58 -14.68 -15.17
N THR A 59 11.84 -15.04 -16.21
CA THR A 59 12.34 -15.04 -17.60
C THR A 59 12.77 -13.66 -18.05
N GLN A 60 11.94 -12.63 -17.82
CA GLN A 60 12.26 -11.24 -18.17
C GLN A 60 13.46 -10.72 -17.37
N ILE A 61 13.54 -11.06 -16.08
CA ILE A 61 14.63 -10.65 -15.19
C ILE A 61 15.96 -11.27 -15.61
N LEU A 62 15.99 -12.58 -15.92
CA LEU A 62 17.18 -13.24 -16.43
C LEU A 62 17.61 -12.68 -17.79
N ALA A 63 16.66 -12.46 -18.71
CA ALA A 63 16.95 -11.87 -20.01
C ALA A 63 17.63 -10.50 -19.87
N LYS A 64 17.10 -9.63 -19.00
CA LYS A 64 17.70 -8.31 -18.74
C LYS A 64 19.06 -8.41 -18.07
N GLN A 65 19.23 -9.36 -17.15
CA GLN A 65 20.52 -9.60 -16.49
C GLN A 65 21.58 -10.00 -17.52
N THR A 66 21.26 -10.91 -18.44
CA THR A 66 22.15 -11.34 -19.52
C THR A 66 22.45 -10.19 -20.49
N GLU A 67 21.43 -9.43 -20.92
CA GLU A 67 21.58 -8.25 -21.79
C GLU A 67 22.61 -7.26 -21.24
N LEU A 68 22.53 -6.98 -19.94
CA LEU A 68 23.41 -6.03 -19.26
C LEU A 68 24.76 -6.62 -18.83
N LYS A 69 24.98 -7.93 -19.02
CA LYS A 69 26.13 -8.67 -18.46
C LYS A 69 26.28 -8.46 -16.94
N ALA A 70 25.15 -8.32 -16.24
CA ALA A 70 25.11 -8.01 -14.82
C ALA A 70 25.22 -9.27 -13.96
N HIS A 71 25.77 -9.14 -12.76
CA HIS A 71 25.87 -10.19 -11.76
C HIS A 71 24.67 -10.18 -10.81
N ASN A 72 24.51 -11.27 -10.06
CA ASN A 72 23.40 -11.46 -9.11
C ASN A 72 23.29 -10.36 -8.05
N MET A 73 24.43 -9.77 -7.68
CA MET A 73 24.49 -8.70 -6.69
C MET A 73 24.29 -7.32 -7.30
N ASP A 74 24.25 -7.16 -8.62
CA ASP A 74 23.98 -5.85 -9.21
C ASP A 74 22.51 -5.47 -9.05
N PHE A 75 22.25 -4.16 -8.96
CA PHE A 75 20.89 -3.64 -8.87
C PHE A 75 20.20 -3.74 -10.24
N CYS A 76 18.94 -4.17 -10.22
CA CYS A 76 18.08 -4.10 -11.39
C CYS A 76 17.88 -2.62 -11.79
N PRO A 77 17.92 -2.30 -13.10
CA PRO A 77 17.68 -0.93 -13.54
C PRO A 77 16.25 -0.51 -13.24
N GLN A 78 16.09 0.75 -12.84
CA GLN A 78 14.81 1.43 -12.72
C GLN A 78 14.69 2.48 -13.84
N PRO A 79 13.48 2.76 -14.34
CA PRO A 79 12.17 2.22 -13.92
C PRO A 79 11.84 0.81 -14.47
N TRP A 80 12.74 0.23 -15.28
CA TRP A 80 12.52 -1.02 -16.01
C TRP A 80 11.97 -2.17 -15.16
N LEU A 81 12.53 -2.42 -13.97
CA LEU A 81 12.10 -3.54 -13.15
C LEU A 81 10.62 -3.39 -12.74
N PHE A 82 10.21 -2.20 -12.29
CA PHE A 82 8.83 -1.98 -11.85
C PHE A 82 7.86 -1.94 -13.02
N ASN A 83 8.27 -1.39 -14.17
CA ASN A 83 7.48 -1.48 -15.40
C ASN A 83 7.27 -2.94 -15.83
N THR A 84 8.26 -3.81 -15.61
CA THR A 84 8.16 -5.26 -15.87
C THR A 84 7.23 -5.96 -14.87
N VAL A 85 7.24 -5.54 -13.61
CA VAL A 85 6.45 -6.15 -12.53
C VAL A 85 4.98 -5.71 -12.57
N TYR A 86 4.74 -4.43 -12.82
CA TYR A 86 3.43 -3.79 -12.72
C TYR A 86 2.80 -3.35 -14.04
N GLY A 87 3.53 -3.40 -15.17
CA GLY A 87 2.95 -3.12 -16.49
C GLY A 87 1.80 -4.07 -16.85
N SER A 88 0.83 -3.57 -17.60
CA SER A 88 -0.42 -4.27 -17.96
C SER A 88 -1.27 -4.75 -16.77
N ARG A 89 -1.12 -4.15 -15.59
CA ARG A 89 -1.83 -4.55 -14.37
C ARG A 89 -2.42 -3.35 -13.67
N MET A 90 -3.60 -3.51 -13.07
CA MET A 90 -4.21 -2.48 -12.22
C MET A 90 -4.32 -1.13 -12.93
N GLY A 91 -4.72 -1.14 -14.21
CA GLY A 91 -4.87 0.05 -15.04
C GLY A 91 -3.58 0.60 -15.63
N ASN A 92 -2.44 -0.03 -15.35
CA ASN A 92 -1.17 0.35 -15.95
C ASN A 92 -1.09 -0.13 -17.41
N ASP A 93 -0.59 0.73 -18.28
CA ASP A 93 -0.28 0.50 -19.67
C ASP A 93 0.79 -0.59 -19.86
N ALA A 94 0.92 -1.05 -21.11
CA ALA A 94 1.78 -2.18 -21.42
C ALA A 94 3.26 -1.84 -21.29
N ASN A 95 3.96 -2.59 -20.44
CA ASN A 95 5.42 -2.61 -20.26
C ASN A 95 6.09 -1.24 -19.99
N GLY A 96 5.34 -0.18 -19.64
CA GLY A 96 5.84 1.13 -19.22
C GLY A 96 6.88 1.77 -20.16
N THR A 97 6.94 1.35 -21.44
CA THR A 97 7.94 1.84 -22.41
C THR A 97 7.64 3.25 -22.89
N ALA A 98 6.43 3.76 -22.65
CA ALA A 98 5.98 5.08 -23.06
C ALA A 98 5.82 6.06 -21.87
N ASP A 99 5.63 5.59 -20.65
CA ASP A 99 5.11 6.42 -19.55
C ASP A 99 5.58 6.05 -18.13
N ASN A 100 6.40 4.99 -17.94
CA ASN A 100 6.96 4.55 -16.64
C ASN A 100 5.95 4.31 -15.51
N ASP A 101 4.70 4.08 -15.88
CA ASP A 101 3.58 3.97 -14.98
C ASP A 101 3.74 2.88 -13.92
N GLY A 102 4.35 1.74 -14.23
CA GLY A 102 4.62 0.68 -13.27
C GLY A 102 5.53 1.14 -12.13
N PHE A 103 6.53 1.97 -12.42
CA PHE A 103 7.39 2.57 -11.40
C PHE A 103 6.73 3.75 -10.68
N ASP A 104 6.06 4.62 -11.43
CA ASP A 104 5.45 5.85 -10.89
C ASP A 104 4.20 5.54 -10.04
N THR A 105 3.53 4.42 -10.34
CA THR A 105 2.34 3.96 -9.61
C THR A 105 2.62 2.83 -8.62
N ARG A 106 3.90 2.56 -8.30
CA ARG A 106 4.29 1.59 -7.25
C ARG A 106 3.66 1.90 -5.89
N GLY A 107 3.84 1.04 -4.90
CA GLY A 107 3.19 1.20 -3.59
C GLY A 107 3.51 2.54 -2.90
N HIS A 108 2.47 3.33 -2.62
CA HIS A 108 2.54 4.55 -1.82
C HIS A 108 1.55 4.52 -0.65
N GLY A 109 1.84 5.24 0.43
CA GLY A 109 1.00 5.32 1.63
C GLY A 109 1.08 4.08 2.52
N ILE A 110 0.25 4.06 3.56
CA ILE A 110 0.29 3.05 4.63
C ILE A 110 -0.06 1.64 4.12
N PHE A 111 -1.08 1.51 3.26
CA PHE A 111 -1.50 0.23 2.68
C PHE A 111 -1.01 0.02 1.24
N GLN A 112 0.09 0.68 0.85
CA GLN A 112 0.76 0.48 -0.44
C GLN A 112 -0.23 0.54 -1.63
N LEU A 113 -0.83 1.72 -1.82
CA LEU A 113 -1.71 2.00 -2.95
C LEU A 113 -0.94 1.88 -4.27
N THR A 114 -1.21 0.82 -5.02
CA THR A 114 -0.46 0.47 -6.25
C THR A 114 -1.37 0.45 -7.48
N GLY A 115 -0.84 0.93 -8.61
CA GLY A 115 -1.50 0.90 -9.92
C GLY A 115 -2.44 2.08 -10.19
N MET A 116 -2.60 2.41 -11.47
CA MET A 116 -3.42 3.52 -11.94
C MET A 116 -4.91 3.39 -11.58
N ASP A 117 -5.50 2.19 -11.67
CA ASP A 117 -6.91 1.97 -11.35
C ASP A 117 -7.23 2.38 -9.91
N ASN A 118 -6.39 1.94 -8.96
CA ASN A 118 -6.58 2.27 -7.55
C ASN A 118 -6.41 3.77 -7.29
N ARG A 119 -5.51 4.42 -8.03
CA ARG A 119 -5.29 5.88 -7.94
C ARG A 119 -6.48 6.67 -8.45
N VAL A 120 -7.04 6.27 -9.59
CA VAL A 120 -8.26 6.89 -10.15
C VAL A 120 -9.42 6.73 -9.17
N ARG A 121 -9.62 5.52 -8.63
CA ARG A 121 -10.70 5.25 -7.67
C ARG A 121 -10.53 6.04 -6.37
N PHE A 122 -9.31 6.11 -5.84
CA PHE A 122 -9.02 6.90 -4.65
C PHE A 122 -9.21 8.41 -4.89
N LEU A 123 -8.72 8.94 -6.01
CA LEU A 123 -8.90 10.34 -6.35
C LEU A 123 -10.39 10.69 -6.50
N ASN A 124 -11.18 9.82 -7.13
CA ASN A 124 -12.63 9.98 -7.23
C ASN A 124 -13.31 9.95 -5.85
N TRP A 125 -12.86 9.08 -4.94
CA TRP A 125 -13.36 9.04 -3.57
C TRP A 125 -13.04 10.34 -2.81
N LEU A 126 -11.83 10.90 -2.97
CA LEU A 126 -11.46 12.21 -2.41
C LEU A 126 -12.33 13.34 -2.97
N ASN A 127 -12.61 13.31 -4.28
CA ASN A 127 -13.45 14.31 -4.93
C ASN A 127 -14.90 14.26 -4.42
N GLN A 128 -15.44 13.07 -4.17
CA GLN A 128 -16.78 12.90 -3.59
C GLN A 128 -16.89 13.46 -2.16
N LYS A 129 -15.78 13.54 -1.42
CA LYS A 129 -15.73 14.20 -0.11
C LYS A 129 -15.75 15.73 -0.21
N GLY A 130 -15.52 16.30 -1.40
CA GLY A 130 -15.63 17.74 -1.68
C GLY A 130 -14.48 18.62 -1.19
N ARG A 131 -13.50 18.09 -0.45
CA ARG A 131 -12.38 18.87 0.13
C ARG A 131 -11.14 18.95 -0.77
N TRP A 132 -10.89 17.93 -1.59
CA TRP A 132 -9.65 17.81 -2.39
C TRP A 132 -9.88 18.02 -3.90
N LEU A 133 -10.85 18.86 -4.27
CA LEU A 133 -11.27 19.07 -5.67
C LEU A 133 -10.16 19.61 -6.59
N ALA A 134 -9.12 20.24 -6.03
CA ALA A 134 -7.97 20.73 -6.78
C ALA A 134 -6.87 19.67 -6.96
N LEU A 135 -6.95 18.52 -6.29
CA LEU A 135 -5.96 17.46 -6.42
C LEU A 135 -6.13 16.76 -7.78
N THR A 136 -5.03 16.61 -8.49
CA THR A 136 -4.99 15.93 -9.80
C THR A 136 -4.17 14.65 -9.72
N MET A 137 -4.27 13.80 -10.76
CA MET A 137 -3.46 12.58 -10.83
C MET A 137 -1.95 12.86 -10.73
N ALA A 138 -1.48 13.96 -11.33
CA ALA A 138 -0.08 14.36 -11.28
C ALA A 138 0.38 14.73 -9.85
N GLY A 139 -0.51 15.34 -9.05
CA GLY A 139 -0.22 15.68 -7.66
C GLY A 139 -0.38 14.51 -6.67
N LEU A 140 -1.06 13.44 -7.07
CA LEU A 140 -1.47 12.37 -6.17
C LEU A 140 -0.29 11.61 -5.55
N ASN A 141 0.79 11.39 -6.29
CA ASN A 141 2.00 10.74 -5.76
C ASN A 141 2.57 11.48 -4.55
N SER A 142 2.78 12.79 -4.68
CA SER A 142 3.27 13.63 -3.61
C SER A 142 2.29 13.68 -2.44
N PHE A 143 0.98 13.72 -2.73
CA PHE A 143 -0.05 13.69 -1.71
C PHE A 143 -0.03 12.39 -0.89
N LEU A 144 0.13 11.22 -1.52
CA LEU A 144 0.19 9.92 -0.81
C LEU A 144 1.39 9.79 0.15
N LEU A 145 2.39 10.66 0.04
CA LEU A 145 3.55 10.72 0.93
C LEU A 145 3.40 11.75 2.05
N THR A 146 2.34 12.56 2.03
CA THR A 146 1.97 13.38 3.18
C THR A 146 1.27 12.51 4.23
N GLU A 147 1.25 12.98 5.48
CA GLU A 147 0.52 12.32 6.55
C GLU A 147 -0.98 12.18 6.22
N GLU A 148 -1.61 13.27 5.78
CA GLU A 148 -3.02 13.28 5.38
C GLU A 148 -3.31 12.28 4.25
N GLY A 149 -2.54 12.31 3.15
CA GLY A 149 -2.80 11.43 2.02
C GLY A 149 -2.49 9.96 2.31
N ALA A 150 -1.47 9.68 3.14
CA ALA A 150 -1.16 8.34 3.59
C ALA A 150 -2.28 7.73 4.46
N ILE A 151 -2.86 8.52 5.37
CA ILE A 151 -3.99 8.09 6.21
C ILE A 151 -5.25 7.90 5.36
N LEU A 152 -5.61 8.90 4.54
CA LEU A 152 -6.83 8.85 3.74
C LEU A 152 -6.83 7.72 2.72
N SER A 153 -5.70 7.45 2.08
CA SER A 153 -5.58 6.31 1.15
C SER A 153 -5.75 4.96 1.86
N ALA A 154 -5.26 4.83 3.10
CA ALA A 154 -5.48 3.64 3.90
C ALA A 154 -6.93 3.48 4.36
N ILE A 155 -7.60 4.58 4.75
CA ILE A 155 -9.03 4.58 5.07
C ILE A 155 -9.86 4.17 3.85
N TRP A 156 -9.60 4.78 2.69
CA TRP A 156 -10.26 4.40 1.46
C TRP A 156 -10.08 2.92 1.14
N PHE A 157 -8.85 2.41 1.21
CA PHE A 157 -8.57 1.00 0.93
C PHE A 157 -9.28 0.07 1.92
N TRP A 158 -9.31 0.42 3.20
CA TRP A 158 -10.04 -0.31 4.24
C TRP A 158 -11.54 -0.42 3.92
N GLN A 159 -12.15 0.70 3.53
CA GLN A 159 -13.56 0.76 3.14
C GLN A 159 -13.81 -0.04 1.85
N ASP A 160 -12.96 0.12 0.84
CA ASP A 160 -13.05 -0.59 -0.45
C ASP A 160 -13.00 -2.11 -0.29
N LYS A 161 -12.17 -2.60 0.65
CA LYS A 161 -12.04 -4.03 0.93
C LYS A 161 -13.15 -4.59 1.83
N GLY A 162 -13.98 -3.74 2.40
CA GLY A 162 -15.06 -4.13 3.33
C GLY A 162 -14.52 -4.64 4.67
N CYS A 163 -13.42 -4.08 5.16
CA CYS A 163 -12.78 -4.55 6.39
C CYS A 163 -13.57 -4.21 7.65
N SER A 164 -14.41 -3.17 7.63
CA SER A 164 -15.19 -2.71 8.80
C SER A 164 -16.02 -3.81 9.45
N ALA A 165 -16.81 -4.55 8.65
CA ALA A 165 -17.67 -5.60 9.20
C ALA A 165 -16.86 -6.72 9.88
N LEU A 166 -15.71 -7.08 9.32
CA LEU A 166 -14.82 -8.11 9.86
C LEU A 166 -14.14 -7.67 11.15
N ALA A 167 -13.73 -6.40 11.21
CA ALA A 167 -13.15 -5.83 12.42
C ALA A 167 -14.17 -5.70 13.55
N LEU A 168 -15.42 -5.34 13.24
CA LEU A 168 -16.51 -5.29 14.21
C LEU A 168 -16.88 -6.68 14.77
N SER A 169 -16.64 -7.75 14.02
CA SER A 169 -16.71 -9.14 14.51
C SER A 169 -15.41 -9.64 15.14
N ASP A 170 -14.43 -8.76 15.36
CA ASP A 170 -13.10 -9.06 15.91
C ASP A 170 -12.29 -10.12 15.12
N ASP A 171 -12.56 -10.27 13.82
CA ASP A 171 -11.93 -11.29 12.98
C ASP A 171 -10.63 -10.78 12.35
N LEU A 172 -9.55 -10.81 13.14
CA LEU A 172 -8.21 -10.42 12.70
C LEU A 172 -7.76 -11.21 11.46
N THR A 173 -8.11 -12.49 11.38
CA THR A 173 -7.64 -13.37 10.30
C THR A 173 -8.26 -12.95 8.98
N ALA A 174 -9.57 -12.68 8.97
CA ALA A 174 -10.26 -12.21 7.78
C ALA A 174 -9.81 -10.80 7.37
N VAL A 175 -9.63 -9.88 8.32
CA VAL A 175 -9.07 -8.53 8.04
C VAL A 175 -7.68 -8.65 7.41
N THR A 176 -6.79 -9.48 7.96
CA THR A 176 -5.44 -9.66 7.41
C THR A 176 -5.47 -10.22 5.98
N ARG A 177 -6.36 -11.16 5.67
CA ARG A 177 -6.51 -11.64 4.28
C ARG A 177 -6.97 -10.56 3.32
N LYS A 178 -7.86 -9.66 3.76
CA LYS A 178 -8.34 -8.54 2.93
C LYS A 178 -7.26 -7.51 2.66
N ILE A 179 -6.42 -7.22 3.65
CA ILE A 179 -5.33 -6.23 3.53
C ILE A 179 -4.15 -6.79 2.74
N ASN A 180 -3.66 -7.99 3.08
CA ASN A 180 -2.41 -8.52 2.55
C ASN A 180 -2.59 -9.55 1.41
N GLY A 181 -3.82 -10.01 1.15
CA GLY A 181 -4.08 -11.12 0.22
C GLY A 181 -3.68 -12.51 0.76
N GLY A 182 -3.27 -12.58 2.03
CA GLY A 182 -2.77 -13.79 2.69
C GLY A 182 -2.72 -13.62 4.21
N LEU A 183 -1.93 -14.45 4.90
CA LEU A 183 -1.77 -14.39 6.37
C LEU A 183 -0.36 -13.99 6.82
N ASN A 184 0.40 -13.35 5.93
CA ASN A 184 1.77 -12.93 6.24
C ASN A 184 1.76 -11.92 7.41
N GLY A 185 2.60 -12.18 8.40
CA GLY A 185 2.73 -11.32 9.58
C GLY A 185 1.60 -11.42 10.60
N LEU A 186 0.70 -12.42 10.51
CA LEU A 186 -0.49 -12.52 11.39
C LEU A 186 -0.15 -12.44 12.90
N THR A 187 0.94 -13.04 13.34
CA THR A 187 1.37 -12.98 14.75
C THR A 187 1.72 -11.56 15.19
N ASP A 188 2.45 -10.81 14.36
CA ASP A 188 2.81 -9.41 14.66
C ASP A 188 1.55 -8.52 14.66
N ARG A 189 0.66 -8.72 13.68
CA ARG A 189 -0.63 -8.01 13.62
C ARG A 189 -1.48 -8.28 14.86
N ARG A 190 -1.46 -9.51 15.39
CA ARG A 190 -2.15 -9.87 16.65
C ARG A 190 -1.57 -9.11 17.85
N GLN A 191 -0.25 -9.04 17.96
CA GLN A 191 0.41 -8.29 19.03
C GLN A 191 0.07 -6.80 18.95
N LYS A 192 0.07 -6.23 17.74
CA LYS A 192 -0.35 -4.85 17.50
C LYS A 192 -1.83 -4.62 17.82
N LEU A 193 -2.70 -5.56 17.47
CA LEU A 193 -4.13 -5.49 17.82
C LEU A 193 -4.32 -5.45 19.34
N ILE A 194 -3.65 -6.32 20.09
CA ILE A 194 -3.70 -6.31 21.57
C ILE A 194 -3.22 -4.96 22.12
N LYS A 195 -2.11 -4.43 21.60
CA LYS A 195 -1.59 -3.09 21.96
C LYS A 195 -2.64 -2.00 21.73
N TYR A 196 -3.27 -1.96 20.56
CA TYR A 196 -4.21 -0.90 20.22
C TYR A 196 -5.58 -1.04 20.89
N LYS A 197 -6.06 -2.26 21.11
CA LYS A 197 -7.23 -2.53 21.95
C LYS A 197 -7.06 -1.98 23.37
N LYS A 198 -5.92 -2.31 24.00
CA LYS A 198 -5.55 -1.76 25.32
C LYS A 198 -5.49 -0.22 25.32
N MET A 199 -4.89 0.37 24.28
CA MET A 199 -4.78 1.83 24.15
C MET A 199 -6.15 2.51 24.02
N LEU A 200 -7.09 1.88 23.34
CA LEU A 200 -8.43 2.42 23.06
C LEU A 200 -9.51 1.96 24.07
N GLY A 201 -9.15 1.12 25.05
CA GLY A 201 -10.06 0.68 26.11
C GLY A 201 -11.09 -0.37 25.68
N VAL A 202 -10.76 -1.23 24.72
CA VAL A 202 -11.60 -2.33 24.22
C VAL A 202 -10.93 -3.70 24.32
#